data_AF-A0A7J9Z1E5-F1
#
_entry.id   AF-A0A7J9Z1E5-F1
#
_cell.length_a   1.000
_cell.length_b   1.000
_cell.length_c   1.000
_cell.angle_alpha   90.00
_cell.angle_beta   90.00
_cell.angle_gamma   90.00
#
_symmetry.space_group_name_H-M   'P 1'
#
loop_
_entity.id
_entity.type
_entity.pdbx_description
1 polymer ?
#
loop_
_entity_poly.entity_id
_entity_poly.type
_entity_poly.pdbx_seq_one_letter_code
_entity_poly.pdbx_strand_id
1 'polypeptide(L)'
;MTSRIARLRSHLTFSNVTAGLALFVALGGTGYAAITLPRDSVGAKQIRKGAVRSSDIRNKAIRFRDISRNARTALRGQQGPQGPAGPAGVSLFATVNSGGGIVSGTLASGGHDGGSNVYEIKAT
;
A
#
# COMPACT_ATOMS: atom_id res chain seq x y z
N MET A 1 27.44 16.71 63.76
CA MET A 1 26.45 16.11 62.84
C MET A 1 27.10 15.02 61.96
N THR A 2 27.68 13.97 62.54
CA THR A 2 28.54 13.01 61.79
C THR A 2 28.21 11.54 62.06
N SER A 3 27.28 11.27 62.99
CA SER A 3 27.09 9.93 63.57
C SER A 3 26.24 8.97 62.72
N ARG A 4 25.41 9.47 61.79
CA ARG A 4 24.56 8.60 60.95
C ARG A 4 25.33 7.82 59.88
N ILE A 5 26.43 8.38 59.37
CA ILE A 5 27.23 7.75 58.32
C ILE A 5 28.08 6.60 58.89
N ALA A 6 28.53 6.71 60.14
CA ALA A 6 29.32 5.65 60.81
C ALA A 6 28.52 4.36 61.06
N ARG A 7 27.23 4.48 61.42
CA ARG A 7 26.32 3.32 61.60
C ARG A 7 26.03 2.56 60.30
N LEU A 8 25.93 3.25 59.16
CA LEU A 8 25.72 2.58 57.87
C LEU A 8 26.95 1.75 57.46
N ARG A 9 28.16 2.25 57.76
CA ARG A 9 29.41 1.54 57.45
C ARG A 9 29.62 0.26 58.26
N SER A 10 29.04 0.13 59.46
CA SER A 10 29.17 -1.08 60.27
C SER A 10 28.28 -2.24 59.81
N HIS A 11 27.28 -1.99 58.96
CA HIS A 11 26.38 -3.01 58.40
C HIS A 11 26.76 -3.44 56.97
N LEU A 12 27.73 -2.77 56.34
CA LEU A 12 28.28 -3.14 55.04
C LEU A 12 29.32 -4.26 55.20
N THR A 13 28.89 -5.41 55.73
CA THR A 13 29.70 -6.62 55.70
C THR A 13 29.72 -7.18 54.28
N PHE A 14 30.81 -7.87 53.92
CA PHE A 14 30.98 -8.50 52.61
C PHE A 14 29.78 -9.39 52.21
N SER A 15 29.18 -10.06 53.19
CA SER A 15 27.99 -10.89 53.01
C SER A 15 26.77 -10.09 52.55
N ASN A 16 26.52 -8.91 53.13
CA ASN A 16 25.37 -8.09 52.78
C ASN A 16 25.51 -7.46 51.38
N VAL A 17 26.73 -7.11 50.99
CA VAL A 17 27.03 -6.59 49.64
C VAL A 17 26.82 -7.69 48.59
N THR A 18 27.37 -8.88 48.83
CA THR A 18 27.23 -10.02 47.93
C THR A 18 25.77 -10.47 47.82
N ALA A 19 25.04 -10.50 48.94
CA ALA A 19 23.60 -10.80 48.94
C ALA A 19 22.79 -9.77 48.14
N GLY A 20 23.11 -8.47 48.28
CA GLY A 20 22.46 -7.41 47.51
C GLY A 20 22.72 -7.51 46.01
N LEU A 21 23.96 -7.82 45.61
CA LEU A 21 24.32 -8.04 44.19
C LEU A 21 23.64 -9.28 43.62
N ALA A 22 23.65 -10.40 44.36
CA ALA A 22 22.98 -11.62 43.94
C ALA A 22 21.47 -11.39 43.74
N LEU A 23 20.83 -10.67 44.67
CA LEU A 23 19.43 -10.30 44.57
C LEU A 23 19.19 -9.38 43.36
N PHE A 24 20.01 -8.36 43.17
CA PHE A 24 19.92 -7.46 42.02
C PHE A 24 20.03 -8.20 40.67
N VAL A 25 20.97 -9.15 40.54
CA VAL A 25 21.11 -9.98 39.33
C VAL A 25 19.92 -10.92 39.15
N ALA A 26 19.44 -11.54 40.24
CA ALA A 26 18.28 -12.43 40.20
C ALA A 26 16.99 -11.71 39.76
N LEU A 27 16.80 -10.45 40.16
CA LEU A 27 15.67 -9.61 39.74
C LEU A 27 15.88 -8.93 38.37
N GLY A 28 17.14 -8.71 37.95
CA GLY A 28 17.49 -7.89 36.79
C GLY A 28 17.47 -8.60 35.42
N GLY A 29 17.42 -9.94 35.39
CA GLY A 29 17.65 -10.72 34.16
C GLY A 29 16.74 -10.39 32.97
N THR A 30 15.45 -10.14 33.20
CA THR A 30 14.49 -9.79 32.12
C THR A 30 14.57 -8.33 31.71
N GLY A 31 14.78 -7.42 32.68
CA GLY A 31 14.94 -6.00 32.44
C GLY A 31 16.19 -5.66 31.63
N TYR A 32 17.30 -6.36 31.88
CA TYR A 32 18.54 -6.15 31.13
C TYR A 32 18.36 -6.50 29.64
N ALA A 33 17.70 -7.62 29.33
CA ALA A 33 17.43 -8.03 27.95
C ALA A 33 16.49 -7.06 27.21
N ALA A 34 15.52 -6.46 27.91
CA ALA A 34 14.60 -5.48 27.33
C ALA A 34 15.30 -4.15 26.99
N ILE A 35 16.36 -3.78 27.72
CA ILE A 35 17.09 -2.53 27.54
C ILE A 35 18.27 -2.69 26.56
N THR A 36 18.90 -3.87 26.52
CA THR A 36 20.09 -4.13 25.68
C THR A 36 19.78 -4.60 24.27
N LEU A 37 18.52 -4.94 23.95
CA LEU A 37 18.17 -5.32 22.59
C LEU A 37 18.27 -4.10 21.67
N PRO A 38 19.08 -4.16 20.59
CA PRO A 38 19.05 -3.12 19.57
C PRO A 38 17.64 -3.01 18.97
N ARG A 39 17.27 -1.82 18.50
CA ARG A 39 15.99 -1.63 17.79
C ARG A 39 15.87 -2.64 16.65
N ASP A 40 14.66 -3.14 16.45
CA ASP A 40 14.30 -4.07 15.37
C ASP A 40 15.05 -5.42 15.39
N SER A 41 15.60 -5.82 16.54
CA SER A 41 16.34 -7.10 16.71
C SER A 41 15.49 -8.28 17.18
N VAL A 42 14.17 -8.11 17.27
CA VAL A 42 13.23 -9.22 17.51
C VAL A 42 12.72 -9.75 16.17
N GLY A 43 13.28 -10.87 15.74
CA GLY A 43 12.89 -11.57 14.52
C GLY A 43 11.81 -12.63 14.74
N ALA A 44 11.34 -13.21 13.63
CA ALA A 44 10.26 -14.20 13.63
C ALA A 44 10.56 -15.46 14.47
N LYS A 45 11.84 -15.86 14.62
CA LYS A 45 12.22 -17.02 15.44
C LYS A 45 11.94 -16.81 16.93
N GLN A 46 11.92 -15.57 17.40
CA GLN A 46 11.62 -15.22 18.80
C GLN A 46 10.12 -15.03 19.03
N ILE A 47 9.30 -14.95 17.96
CA ILE A 47 7.86 -14.71 18.05
C ILE A 47 7.10 -16.00 17.74
N ARG A 48 6.35 -16.49 18.73
CA ARG A 48 5.47 -17.66 18.55
C ARG A 48 4.35 -17.33 17.55
N LYS A 49 3.94 -18.32 16.75
CA LYS A 49 2.76 -18.20 15.86
C LYS A 49 1.53 -17.76 16.67
N GLY A 50 0.87 -16.70 16.20
CA GLY A 50 -0.32 -16.12 16.84
C GLY A 50 -0.05 -15.27 18.08
N ALA A 51 1.22 -14.96 18.39
CA ALA A 51 1.57 -14.12 19.55
C ALA A 51 1.17 -12.65 19.36
N VAL A 52 1.18 -12.14 18.12
CA VAL A 52 0.80 -10.75 17.81
C VAL A 52 -0.69 -10.68 17.50
N ARG A 53 -1.41 -9.89 18.28
CA ARG A 53 -2.85 -9.63 18.15
C ARG A 53 -3.11 -8.20 17.69
N SER A 54 -4.34 -7.90 17.30
CA SER A 54 -4.74 -6.56 16.85
C SER A 54 -4.52 -5.47 17.91
N SER A 55 -4.62 -5.81 19.19
CA SER A 55 -4.31 -4.90 20.32
C SER A 55 -2.85 -4.46 20.35
N ASP A 56 -1.95 -5.28 19.81
CA ASP A 56 -0.51 -5.06 19.87
C ASP A 56 -0.03 -4.22 18.68
N ILE A 57 -0.91 -4.00 17.70
CA ILE A 57 -0.63 -3.22 16.49
C ILE A 57 -1.29 -1.86 16.64
N ARG A 58 -0.48 -0.80 16.60
CA ARG A 58 -1.00 0.57 16.62
C ARG A 58 -1.84 0.85 15.37
N ASN A 59 -2.95 1.56 15.55
CA ASN A 59 -3.78 2.01 14.43
C ASN A 59 -2.97 2.76 13.38
N LYS A 60 -3.22 2.47 12.10
CA LYS A 60 -2.52 3.03 10.94
C LYS A 60 -1.01 2.73 10.87
N ALA A 61 -0.50 1.75 11.63
CA ALA A 61 0.91 1.37 11.58
C ALA A 61 1.26 0.48 10.38
N ILE A 62 0.31 -0.34 9.90
CA ILE A 62 0.54 -1.26 8.78
C ILE A 62 0.57 -0.47 7.47
N ARG A 63 1.70 -0.53 6.77
CA ARG A 63 1.89 0.07 5.45
C ARG A 63 1.61 -0.96 4.37
N PHE A 64 1.37 -0.50 3.15
CA PHE A 64 1.14 -1.38 2.00
C PHE A 64 2.28 -2.40 1.83
N ARG A 65 3.54 -1.98 2.05
CA ARG A 65 4.73 -2.84 1.94
C ARG A 65 4.74 -4.02 2.91
N ASP A 66 4.08 -3.90 4.05
CA ASP A 66 4.08 -4.92 5.12
C ASP A 66 3.09 -6.06 4.82
N ILE A 67 2.16 -5.84 3.89
CA ILE A 67 1.17 -6.83 3.46
C ILE A 67 1.77 -7.67 2.34
N SER A 68 1.70 -8.99 2.47
CA SER A 68 2.20 -9.92 1.46
C SER A 68 1.45 -9.77 0.12
N ARG A 69 2.12 -10.09 -1.00
CA ARG A 69 1.51 -10.01 -2.34
C ARG A 69 0.25 -10.87 -2.45
N ASN A 70 0.26 -12.06 -1.85
CA ASN A 70 -0.89 -12.97 -1.84
C ASN A 70 -2.07 -12.38 -1.07
N ALA A 71 -1.82 -11.80 0.11
CA ALA A 71 -2.86 -11.11 0.87
C ALA A 71 -3.42 -9.92 0.10
N ARG A 72 -2.58 -9.13 -0.60
CA ARG A 72 -3.05 -8.03 -1.44
C ARG A 72 -3.97 -8.50 -2.56
N THR A 73 -3.63 -9.60 -3.23
CA THR A 73 -4.50 -10.17 -4.28
C THR A 73 -5.82 -10.67 -3.70
N ALA A 74 -5.79 -11.33 -2.54
CA ALA A 74 -7.01 -11.79 -1.87
C ALA A 74 -7.91 -10.64 -1.37
N LEU A 75 -7.32 -9.48 -1.05
CA LEU A 75 -8.02 -8.28 -0.64
C LEU A 75 -8.51 -7.42 -1.82
N ARG A 76 -8.18 -7.76 -3.08
CA ARG A 76 -8.71 -7.03 -4.23
C ARG A 76 -10.21 -7.30 -4.34
N GLY A 77 -10.99 -6.22 -4.37
CA GLY A 77 -12.41 -6.29 -4.70
C GLY A 77 -12.62 -6.85 -6.11
N GLN A 78 -13.81 -7.40 -6.33
CA GLN A 78 -14.21 -7.83 -7.67
C GLN A 78 -14.19 -6.62 -8.62
N GLN A 79 -13.74 -6.84 -9.85
CA GLN A 79 -13.86 -5.83 -10.89
C GLN A 79 -15.34 -5.50 -11.08
N GLY A 80 -15.65 -4.20 -11.16
CA GLY A 80 -17.01 -3.75 -11.45
C GLY A 80 -17.48 -4.26 -12.82
N PRO A 81 -18.80 -4.27 -13.07
CA PRO A 81 -19.33 -4.64 -14.38
C PRO A 81 -18.72 -3.74 -15.47
N GLN A 82 -18.56 -4.30 -16.67
CA GLN A 82 -18.15 -3.53 -17.83
C GLN A 82 -19.14 -2.37 -18.03
N GLY A 83 -18.62 -1.18 -18.31
CA GLY A 83 -19.46 -0.04 -18.67
C GLY A 83 -20.27 -0.33 -19.95
N PRO A 84 -21.36 0.41 -20.18
CA PRO A 84 -22.13 0.27 -21.43
C PRO A 84 -21.23 0.53 -22.64
N ALA A 85 -21.55 -0.10 -23.78
CA ALA A 85 -20.88 0.20 -25.03
C ALA A 85 -21.02 1.69 -25.36
N GLY A 86 -19.95 2.30 -25.87
CA GLY A 86 -20.02 3.65 -26.40
C GLY A 86 -20.95 3.72 -27.62
N PRO A 87 -21.47 4.91 -27.96
CA PRO A 87 -22.26 5.10 -29.18
C PRO A 87 -21.44 4.70 -30.42
N ALA A 88 -22.11 4.15 -31.44
CA ALA A 88 -21.47 3.78 -32.69
C ALA A 88 -20.84 5.01 -33.35
N GLY A 89 -19.58 4.90 -33.76
CA GLY A 89 -18.93 5.91 -34.59
C GLY A 89 -19.53 5.88 -36.00
N VAL A 90 -19.99 7.02 -36.51
CA VAL A 90 -20.47 7.13 -37.90
C VAL A 90 -19.26 7.44 -38.77
N SER A 91 -18.79 6.44 -39.54
CA SER A 91 -17.79 6.64 -40.58
C SER A 91 -18.50 6.85 -41.92
N LEU A 92 -18.44 8.08 -42.45
CA LEU A 92 -18.97 8.37 -43.79
C LEU A 92 -17.82 8.43 -44.79
N PHE A 93 -17.94 7.67 -45.87
CA PHE A 93 -17.04 7.73 -47.02
C PHE A 93 -17.86 7.77 -48.30
N ALA A 94 -17.35 8.43 -49.34
CA ALA A 94 -17.89 8.34 -50.68
C ALA A 94 -16.79 8.46 -51.73
N THR A 95 -16.88 7.60 -52.72
CA THR A 95 -16.17 7.70 -53.99
C THR A 95 -17.11 8.41 -54.96
N VAL A 96 -16.71 9.58 -55.46
CA VAL A 96 -17.52 10.42 -56.36
C VAL A 96 -16.89 10.40 -57.75
N ASN A 97 -17.69 10.23 -58.81
CA ASN A 97 -17.18 10.36 -60.18
C ASN A 97 -17.03 11.85 -60.57
N SER A 98 -16.35 12.13 -61.67
CA SER A 98 -16.16 13.51 -62.16
C SER A 98 -17.46 14.26 -62.49
N GLY A 99 -18.60 13.55 -62.58
CA GLY A 99 -19.93 14.14 -62.76
C GLY A 99 -20.68 14.42 -61.46
N GLY A 100 -20.07 14.20 -60.29
CA GLY A 100 -20.68 14.46 -58.97
C GLY A 100 -21.55 13.35 -58.40
N GLY A 101 -21.79 12.28 -59.16
CA GLY A 101 -22.53 11.11 -58.70
C GLY A 101 -21.69 10.24 -57.75
N ILE A 102 -22.34 9.73 -56.70
CA ILE A 102 -21.72 8.78 -55.77
C ILE A 102 -21.63 7.41 -56.45
N VAL A 103 -20.41 6.90 -56.61
CA VAL A 103 -20.12 5.58 -57.20
C VAL A 103 -20.15 4.49 -56.14
N SER A 104 -19.70 4.80 -54.92
CA SER A 104 -19.72 3.88 -53.77
C SER A 104 -19.57 4.67 -52.48
N GLY A 105 -20.31 4.35 -51.41
CA GLY A 105 -20.22 5.09 -50.15
C GLY A 105 -21.44 5.01 -49.25
N THR A 106 -21.38 5.73 -48.14
CA THR A 106 -22.42 5.81 -47.09
C THR A 106 -23.19 7.15 -47.14
N LEU A 107 -22.95 7.98 -48.15
CA LEU A 107 -23.60 9.29 -48.34
C LEU A 107 -24.92 9.16 -49.10
N ALA A 108 -25.89 10.02 -48.79
CA ALA A 108 -27.25 9.95 -49.31
C ALA A 108 -27.36 10.51 -50.74
N SER A 109 -26.59 11.54 -51.05
CA SER A 109 -26.56 12.16 -52.38
C SER A 109 -25.28 12.98 -52.58
N GLY A 110 -24.80 13.06 -53.82
CA GLY A 110 -23.69 13.92 -54.24
C GLY A 110 -24.05 14.65 -55.54
N GLY A 111 -23.48 15.84 -55.74
CA GLY A 111 -23.65 16.65 -56.94
C GLY A 111 -22.41 17.47 -57.29
N HIS A 112 -22.28 17.84 -58.56
CA HIS A 112 -21.19 18.68 -59.07
C HIS A 112 -21.77 19.73 -60.02
N ASP A 113 -21.50 21.00 -59.74
CA ASP A 113 -21.85 22.08 -60.66
C ASP A 113 -20.83 22.09 -61.80
N GLY A 114 -21.26 21.76 -63.02
CA GLY A 114 -20.38 21.53 -64.19
C GLY A 114 -19.42 22.66 -64.59
N GLY A 115 -19.50 23.83 -63.95
CA GLY A 115 -18.58 24.96 -64.14
C GLY A 115 -17.59 25.20 -62.98
N SER A 116 -17.66 24.46 -61.88
CA SER A 116 -16.81 24.62 -60.68
C SER A 116 -16.30 23.27 -60.19
N ASN A 117 -15.03 23.15 -59.79
CA ASN A 117 -14.48 21.90 -59.23
C ASN A 117 -14.96 21.61 -57.79
N VAL A 118 -16.18 22.02 -57.46
CA VAL A 118 -16.78 21.89 -56.13
C VAL A 118 -17.80 20.74 -56.17
N TYR A 119 -17.66 19.81 -55.23
CA TYR A 119 -18.53 18.66 -55.08
C TYR A 119 -19.32 18.82 -53.77
N GLU A 120 -20.65 18.88 -53.87
CA GLU A 120 -21.52 18.91 -52.69
C GLU A 120 -21.94 17.48 -52.35
N ILE A 121 -21.76 17.10 -51.08
CA ILE A 121 -22.13 15.78 -50.57
C ILE A 121 -22.98 15.92 -49.32
N LYS A 122 -24.08 15.16 -49.24
CA LYS A 122 -25.01 15.17 -48.10
C LYS A 122 -24.98 13.84 -47.36
N ALA A 123 -24.72 13.93 -46.06
CA ALA A 123 -24.94 12.86 -45.10
C ALA A 123 -26.40 12.89 -44.62
N THR A 124 -27.00 11.72 -44.38
CA THR A 124 -28.30 11.62 -43.68
C THR A 124 -28.11 11.85 -42.18
#